data_AF-A0A401H144-F1
#
_entry.id   AF-A0A401H144-F1
#
_cell.length_a   1.000
_cell.length_b   1.000
_cell.length_c   1.000
_cell.angle_alpha   90.00
_cell.angle_beta   90.00
_cell.angle_gamma   90.00
#
_symmetry.space_group_name_H-M   'P 1'
#
loop_
_entity.id
_entity.type
_entity.pdbx_description
1 polymer ?
#
loop_
_entity_poly.entity_id
_entity_poly.type
_entity_poly.pdbx_seq_one_letter_code
_entity_poly.pdbx_strand_id
1 'polypeptide(L)'
;MGSDTNVAVHVNSTGKRAIDFPLDVLINIFELVYPESREPFVSVKTKHRPLFSWEEETRTCWKDEDPLSPTFFPEALAAVCPSWRAALSQISVFWTRIVIVVDDEPTPLSTVRTSLALSEPHFIDIIICRRHDHDLNSTAAERAYIDAVMALLDPHKQRWGSLHIDLRTSLESPSPITLNGDAHSLVALNIDSTEDANIQNSPGFCFHGPQLLKLHMGGLAVSRHYLVMPKRSLL
;
A
#
# COMPACT_ATOMS: atom_id res chain seq x y z
N MET A 1 22.38 31.79 56.82
CA MET A 1 21.09 31.07 56.87
C MET A 1 20.12 31.80 55.97
N GLY A 2 20.18 31.51 54.67
CA GLY A 2 19.27 32.06 53.67
C GLY A 2 18.23 30.98 53.35
N SER A 3 16.96 31.32 53.53
CA SER A 3 15.81 30.47 53.29
C SER A 3 15.33 30.66 51.85
N ASP A 4 15.67 29.71 50.97
CA ASP A 4 15.11 29.63 49.61
C ASP A 4 13.70 29.04 49.68
N THR A 5 12.73 29.91 49.40
CA THR A 5 11.33 29.54 49.17
C THR A 5 11.20 29.14 47.70
N ASN A 6 11.10 27.84 47.44
CA ASN A 6 10.75 27.32 46.13
C ASN A 6 9.28 27.69 45.82
N VAL A 7 9.10 28.67 44.96
CA VAL A 7 7.80 28.99 44.35
C VAL A 7 7.53 27.96 43.27
N ALA A 8 6.59 27.05 43.54
CA ALA A 8 6.07 26.12 42.55
C ALA A 8 5.38 26.90 41.42
N VAL A 9 5.94 26.83 40.22
CA VAL A 9 5.32 27.35 39.01
C VAL A 9 4.20 26.40 38.61
N HIS A 10 2.97 26.75 38.98
CA HIS A 10 1.77 26.13 38.43
C HIS A 10 1.64 26.57 36.96
N VAL A 11 2.07 25.72 36.04
CA VAL A 11 1.78 25.88 34.61
C VAL A 11 0.31 25.50 34.39
N ASN A 12 -0.58 26.48 34.47
CA ASN A 12 -1.94 26.35 33.96
C ASN A 12 -1.88 26.40 32.43
N SER A 13 -1.72 25.24 31.78
CA SER A 13 -1.89 25.11 30.33
C SER A 13 -3.36 24.92 29.98
N THR A 14 -4.14 26.01 30.04
CA THR A 14 -5.43 26.10 29.32
C THR A 14 -5.17 26.30 27.82
N GLY A 15 -4.42 25.39 27.21
CA GLY A 15 -4.42 25.22 25.76
C GLY A 15 -5.71 24.51 25.40
N LYS A 16 -6.67 25.22 24.78
CA LYS A 16 -7.78 24.57 24.08
C LYS A 16 -7.17 23.58 23.09
N ARG A 17 -7.24 22.30 23.45
CA ARG A 17 -6.71 21.19 22.65
C ARG A 17 -7.44 21.16 21.31
N ALA A 18 -6.78 20.59 20.30
CA ALA A 18 -7.41 20.20 19.04
C ALA A 18 -8.81 19.66 19.33
N ILE A 19 -9.81 20.09 18.55
CA ILE A 19 -11.22 19.85 18.81
C ILE A 19 -11.45 18.39 19.22
N ASP A 20 -11.73 18.15 20.50
CA ASP A 20 -12.01 16.83 21.06
C ASP A 20 -13.45 16.46 20.65
N PHE A 21 -13.62 16.05 19.39
CA PHE A 21 -14.88 15.48 18.93
C PHE A 21 -15.11 14.11 19.59
N PRO A 22 -16.36 13.77 19.92
CA PRO A 22 -16.73 12.41 20.28
C PRO A 22 -16.29 11.41 19.20
N LEU A 23 -15.95 10.19 19.62
CA LEU A 23 -15.43 9.14 18.74
C LEU A 23 -16.38 8.82 17.57
N ASP A 24 -17.67 8.72 17.86
CA ASP A 24 -18.72 8.49 16.87
C ASP A 24 -18.81 9.61 15.83
N VAL A 25 -18.61 10.86 16.25
CA VAL A 25 -18.56 12.00 15.32
C VAL A 25 -17.35 11.90 14.41
N LEU A 26 -16.18 11.52 14.93
CA LEU A 26 -14.98 11.29 14.11
C LEU A 26 -15.18 10.17 13.09
N ILE A 27 -15.74 9.03 13.51
CA ILE A 27 -16.02 7.91 12.62
C ILE A 27 -16.97 8.34 11.49
N ASN A 28 -18.05 9.06 11.80
CA ASN A 28 -18.98 9.57 10.78
C ASN A 28 -18.28 10.49 9.78
N ILE A 29 -17.36 11.36 10.23
CA ILE A 29 -16.56 12.20 9.34
C ILE A 29 -15.71 11.33 8.41
N PHE A 30 -15.04 10.30 8.96
CA PHE A 30 -14.18 9.42 8.15
C PHE A 30 -14.97 8.59 7.14
N GLU A 31 -16.16 8.13 7.50
CA GLU A 31 -17.07 7.43 6.60
C GLU A 31 -17.55 8.31 5.43
N LEU A 32 -17.59 9.64 5.60
CA LEU A 32 -17.89 10.58 4.52
C LEU A 32 -16.68 10.80 3.60
N VAL A 33 -15.47 10.87 4.17
CA VAL A 33 -14.22 11.11 3.40
C VAL A 33 -13.74 9.84 2.67
N TYR A 34 -14.00 8.66 3.23
CA TYR A 34 -13.52 7.40 2.67
C TYR A 34 -14.00 7.16 1.21
N PRO A 35 -15.30 7.27 0.88
CA PRO A 35 -15.77 7.12 -0.51
C PRO A 35 -15.15 8.13 -1.47
N GLU A 36 -14.84 9.34 -1.01
CA GLU A 36 -14.16 10.36 -1.82
C GLU A 36 -12.72 9.96 -2.16
N SER A 37 -12.10 9.06 -1.40
CA SER A 37 -10.76 8.54 -1.66
C SER A 37 -10.77 7.30 -2.57
N ARG A 38 -11.96 6.84 -2.97
CA ARG A 38 -12.18 5.63 -3.78
C ARG A 38 -12.69 6.01 -5.17
N GLU A 39 -12.45 5.12 -6.12
CA GLU A 39 -12.98 5.20 -7.47
C GLU A 39 -13.61 3.85 -7.89
N PRO A 40 -14.60 3.85 -8.79
CA PRO A 40 -15.13 2.61 -9.32
C PRO A 40 -14.04 1.85 -10.08
N PHE A 41 -13.86 0.55 -9.80
CA PHE A 41 -13.01 -0.30 -10.61
C PHE A 41 -13.67 -0.50 -11.97
N VAL A 42 -13.29 0.33 -12.96
CA VAL A 42 -13.80 0.19 -14.32
C VAL A 42 -13.14 -1.04 -14.94
N SER A 43 -13.81 -2.19 -14.83
CA SER A 43 -13.48 -3.35 -15.66
C SER A 43 -13.57 -2.91 -17.12
N VAL A 44 -12.48 -3.10 -17.87
CA VAL A 44 -12.48 -2.89 -19.33
C VAL A 44 -13.70 -3.62 -19.87
N LYS A 45 -14.67 -2.87 -20.41
CA LYS A 45 -15.96 -3.38 -20.89
C LYS A 45 -15.72 -4.48 -21.91
N THR A 46 -15.68 -5.74 -21.48
CA THR A 46 -15.96 -6.85 -22.37
C THR A 46 -17.43 -6.71 -22.74
N LYS A 47 -17.71 -6.62 -24.04
CA LYS A 47 -19.04 -6.34 -24.62
C LYS A 47 -20.09 -7.45 -24.38
N HIS A 48 -19.93 -8.29 -23.37
CA HIS A 48 -20.91 -9.32 -23.00
C HIS A 48 -21.50 -8.97 -21.64
N ARG A 49 -22.64 -8.30 -21.69
CA ARG A 49 -23.49 -7.98 -20.56
C ARG A 49 -24.33 -9.23 -20.23
N PRO A 50 -24.20 -9.87 -19.07
CA PRO A 50 -25.29 -10.65 -18.52
C PRO A 50 -26.30 -9.65 -17.95
N LEU A 51 -27.55 -9.73 -18.41
CA LEU A 51 -28.68 -9.19 -17.66
C LEU A 51 -28.82 -10.05 -16.39
N PHE A 52 -29.05 -9.42 -15.23
CA PHE A 52 -29.27 -9.99 -13.89
C PHE A 52 -28.07 -10.09 -12.93
N SER A 53 -27.87 -9.04 -12.12
CA SER A 53 -28.02 -9.03 -10.65
C SER A 53 -27.53 -7.68 -10.12
N TRP A 54 -28.32 -6.99 -9.29
CA TRP A 54 -27.92 -5.74 -8.64
C TRP A 54 -26.96 -5.97 -7.44
N GLU A 55 -26.31 -7.13 -7.39
CA GLU A 55 -25.16 -7.44 -6.53
C GLU A 55 -23.86 -7.45 -7.35
N GLU A 56 -23.76 -6.59 -8.37
CA GLU A 56 -22.45 -6.07 -8.78
C GLU A 56 -21.95 -5.22 -7.62
N GLU A 57 -21.32 -5.86 -6.63
CA GLU A 57 -20.30 -5.23 -5.79
C GLU A 57 -19.37 -4.51 -6.76
N THR A 58 -19.62 -3.22 -6.96
CA THR A 58 -18.72 -2.36 -7.68
C THR A 58 -17.46 -2.38 -6.84
N ARG A 59 -16.53 -3.29 -7.20
CA ARG A 59 -15.18 -3.29 -6.67
C ARG A 59 -14.74 -1.85 -6.82
N THR A 60 -14.50 -1.15 -5.73
CA THR A 60 -13.86 0.15 -5.80
C THR A 60 -12.37 -0.11 -5.74
N CYS A 61 -11.57 0.70 -6.41
CA CYS A 61 -10.16 0.81 -6.10
C CYS A 61 -9.89 2.15 -5.43
N TRP A 62 -8.73 2.21 -4.84
CA TRP A 62 -8.09 3.44 -4.45
C TRP A 62 -7.88 4.35 -5.67
N LYS A 63 -8.18 5.65 -5.54
CA LYS A 63 -7.83 6.64 -6.57
C LYS A 63 -6.33 6.62 -6.87
N ASP A 64 -5.99 6.87 -8.13
CA ASP A 64 -4.61 7.08 -8.57
C ASP A 64 -4.14 8.47 -8.14
N GLU A 65 -3.53 8.53 -6.97
CA GLU A 65 -3.02 9.75 -6.33
C GLU A 65 -1.57 9.50 -5.91
N ASP A 66 -0.78 10.57 -5.80
CA ASP A 66 0.59 10.48 -5.28
C ASP A 66 0.58 9.82 -3.88
N PRO A 67 1.20 8.64 -3.71
CA PRO A 67 1.22 7.92 -2.44
C PRO A 67 1.97 8.65 -1.33
N LEU A 68 2.77 9.65 -1.69
CA LEU A 68 3.53 10.49 -0.77
C LEU A 68 2.81 11.82 -0.48
N SER A 69 1.63 12.04 -1.05
CA SER A 69 0.86 13.27 -0.82
C SER A 69 0.50 13.43 0.67
N PRO A 70 0.65 14.64 1.26
CA PRO A 70 0.23 14.89 2.63
C PRO A 70 -1.29 14.83 2.82
N THR A 71 -2.07 14.80 1.75
CA THR A 71 -3.54 14.67 1.78
C THR A 71 -4.02 13.22 1.63
N PHE A 72 -3.09 12.26 1.63
CA PHE A 72 -3.39 10.86 1.37
C PHE A 72 -4.16 10.20 2.52
N PHE A 73 -5.35 9.70 2.23
CA PHE A 73 -6.15 8.94 3.20
C PHE A 73 -5.53 7.54 3.46
N PRO A 74 -5.55 7.02 4.70
CA PRO A 74 -6.02 7.64 5.95
C PRO A 74 -4.95 8.47 6.67
N GLU A 75 -3.69 8.43 6.24
CA GLU A 75 -2.57 9.00 7.00
C GLU A 75 -2.69 10.52 7.22
N ALA A 76 -3.23 11.26 6.26
CA ALA A 76 -3.51 12.69 6.40
C ALA A 76 -4.41 13.00 7.60
N LEU A 77 -5.46 12.19 7.80
CA LEU A 77 -6.39 12.33 8.93
C LEU A 77 -5.77 11.80 10.22
N ALA A 78 -4.98 10.73 10.13
CA ALA A 78 -4.26 10.17 11.29
C ALA A 78 -3.17 11.12 11.82
N ALA A 79 -2.63 12.00 10.99
CA ALA A 79 -1.62 12.98 11.37
C ALA A 79 -2.19 14.21 12.11
N VAL A 80 -3.51 14.42 12.11
CA VAL A 80 -4.15 15.59 12.74
C VAL A 80 -3.89 15.64 14.25
N CYS A 81 -4.26 14.57 14.96
CA CYS A 81 -3.96 14.42 16.38
C CYS A 81 -4.10 12.95 16.83
N PRO A 82 -3.57 12.56 18.01
CA PRO A 82 -3.66 11.18 18.50
C PRO A 82 -5.08 10.63 18.60
N SER A 83 -6.07 11.47 18.93
CA SER A 83 -7.48 11.07 19.02
C SER A 83 -8.05 10.68 17.67
N TRP A 84 -7.69 11.39 16.59
CA TRP A 84 -8.12 11.06 15.22
C TRP A 84 -7.51 9.75 14.74
N ARG A 85 -6.21 9.54 14.99
CA ARG A 85 -5.55 8.26 14.68
C ARG A 85 -6.21 7.11 15.43
N ALA A 86 -6.47 7.28 16.74
CA ALA A 86 -7.13 6.26 17.55
C ALA A 86 -8.54 5.92 17.04
N ALA A 87 -9.29 6.92 16.57
CA ALA A 87 -10.61 6.72 15.97
C ALA A 87 -10.53 5.99 14.61
N LEU A 88 -9.63 6.42 13.70
CA LEU A 88 -9.40 5.74 12.43
C LEU A 88 -9.00 4.27 12.60
N SER A 89 -8.16 3.97 13.60
CA SER A 89 -7.69 2.61 13.87
C SER A 89 -8.79 1.63 14.28
N GLN A 90 -10.00 2.11 14.58
CA GLN A 90 -11.14 1.22 14.90
C GLN A 90 -11.81 0.65 13.65
N ILE A 91 -11.57 1.24 12.48
CA ILE A 91 -12.27 0.90 11.24
C ILE A 91 -11.24 0.35 10.24
N SER A 92 -11.13 -0.98 10.16
CA SER A 92 -10.03 -1.62 9.43
C SER A 92 -10.07 -1.42 7.91
N VAL A 93 -11.26 -1.19 7.33
CA VAL A 93 -11.41 -0.93 5.89
C VAL A 93 -10.67 0.34 5.44
N PHE A 94 -10.45 1.31 6.36
CA PHE A 94 -9.70 2.53 6.06
C PHE A 94 -8.20 2.30 5.87
N TRP A 95 -7.66 1.21 6.41
CA TRP A 95 -6.22 0.90 6.42
C TRP A 95 -5.82 -0.10 5.31
N THR A 96 -6.66 -0.26 4.30
CA THR A 96 -6.44 -1.21 3.19
C THR A 96 -5.42 -0.73 2.16
N ARG A 97 -4.96 0.53 2.22
CA ARG A 97 -3.85 1.03 1.42
C ARG A 97 -2.57 1.06 2.25
N ILE A 98 -1.53 0.35 1.81
CA ILE A 98 -0.24 0.28 2.51
C ILE A 98 0.83 0.89 1.62
N VAL A 99 1.38 2.03 2.02
CA VAL A 99 2.51 2.70 1.35
C VAL A 99 3.80 2.39 2.09
N ILE A 100 4.80 1.91 1.35
CA ILE A 100 6.11 1.49 1.85
C ILE A 100 7.17 2.26 1.07
N VAL A 101 7.91 3.10 1.77
CA VAL A 101 9.00 3.87 1.18
C VAL A 101 10.32 3.13 1.40
N VAL A 102 11.13 2.97 0.36
CA VAL A 102 12.38 2.17 0.37
C VAL A 102 13.67 3.00 0.21
N ASP A 103 13.58 4.33 0.27
CA ASP A 103 14.71 5.25 0.12
C ASP A 103 15.57 5.38 1.40
N ASP A 104 16.31 6.49 1.54
CA ASP A 104 17.24 6.75 2.64
C ASP A 104 16.56 6.81 4.02
N GLU A 105 15.27 7.16 4.07
CA GLU A 105 14.44 7.14 5.27
C GLU A 105 13.29 6.14 5.06
N PRO A 106 13.60 4.83 5.09
CA PRO A 106 12.63 3.81 4.72
C PRO A 106 11.54 3.71 5.78
N THR A 107 10.34 3.31 5.36
CA THR A 107 9.23 3.06 6.29
C THR A 107 9.69 2.04 7.35
N PRO A 108 9.56 2.30 8.65
CA PRO A 108 9.96 1.29 9.64
C PRO A 108 9.18 -0.01 9.46
N LEU A 109 9.85 -1.17 9.54
CA LEU A 109 9.19 -2.49 9.43
C LEU A 109 8.08 -2.67 10.49
N SER A 110 8.20 -2.00 11.64
CA SER A 110 7.16 -1.95 12.66
C SER A 110 5.89 -1.26 12.14
N THR A 111 6.03 -0.15 11.41
CA THR A 111 4.91 0.56 10.78
C THR A 111 4.21 -0.33 9.76
N VAL A 112 4.97 -1.08 8.93
CA VAL A 112 4.41 -2.05 7.97
C VAL A 112 3.57 -3.10 8.70
N ARG A 113 4.09 -3.68 9.80
CA ARG A 113 3.35 -4.63 10.63
C ARG A 113 2.08 -4.02 11.23
N THR A 114 2.14 -2.77 11.70
CA THR A 114 0.97 -2.07 12.23
C THR A 114 -0.10 -1.88 11.16
N SER A 115 0.26 -1.45 9.94
CA SER A 115 -0.72 -1.31 8.84
C SER A 115 -1.34 -2.65 8.42
N LEU A 116 -0.55 -3.73 8.39
CA LEU A 116 -1.06 -5.08 8.14
C LEU A 116 -2.06 -5.54 9.22
N ALA A 117 -1.79 -5.21 10.49
CA ALA A 117 -2.71 -5.52 11.58
C ALA A 117 -3.99 -4.67 11.54
N LEU A 118 -3.87 -3.38 11.20
CA LEU A 118 -5.01 -2.46 11.11
C LEU A 118 -5.94 -2.79 9.94
N SER A 119 -5.47 -3.47 8.89
CA SER A 119 -6.27 -3.77 7.70
C SER A 119 -7.11 -5.05 7.79
N GLU A 120 -6.86 -5.93 8.77
CA GLU A 120 -7.52 -7.26 8.83
C GLU A 120 -9.06 -7.17 8.95
N PRO A 121 -9.82 -8.06 8.29
CA PRO A 121 -9.43 -9.13 7.36
C PRO A 121 -9.41 -8.71 5.88
N HIS A 122 -9.39 -7.41 5.57
CA HIS A 122 -9.69 -6.89 4.24
C HIS A 122 -8.57 -7.13 3.22
N PHE A 123 -8.95 -7.07 1.93
CA PHE A 123 -7.98 -7.00 0.84
C PHE A 123 -7.13 -5.73 0.97
N ILE A 124 -5.86 -5.84 0.61
CA ILE A 124 -4.87 -4.77 0.75
C ILE A 124 -4.26 -4.41 -0.60
N ASP A 125 -4.11 -3.11 -0.80
CA ASP A 125 -3.45 -2.49 -1.93
C ASP A 125 -2.08 -1.98 -1.46
N ILE A 126 -1.03 -2.57 -2.01
CA ILE A 126 0.34 -2.36 -1.56
C ILE A 126 1.07 -1.50 -2.58
N ILE A 127 1.71 -0.43 -2.11
CA ILE A 127 2.51 0.50 -2.90
C ILE A 127 3.90 0.54 -2.29
N ILE A 128 4.90 0.10 -3.05
CA ILE A 128 6.32 0.17 -2.69
C ILE A 128 6.94 1.21 -3.61
N CYS A 129 7.44 2.31 -3.07
CA CYS A 129 7.92 3.44 -3.87
C CYS A 129 9.10 4.17 -3.21
N ARG A 130 9.61 5.20 -3.89
CA ARG A 130 10.71 6.06 -3.43
C ARG A 130 10.29 7.53 -3.48
N ARG A 131 10.89 8.39 -2.65
CA ARG A 131 10.78 9.85 -2.81
C ARG A 131 11.72 10.32 -3.92
N HIS A 132 11.26 11.27 -4.74
CA HIS A 132 11.97 11.72 -5.95
C HIS A 132 13.36 12.37 -5.72
N ASP A 133 13.69 12.80 -4.49
CA ASP A 133 14.91 13.56 -4.19
C ASP A 133 15.97 12.81 -3.34
N HIS A 134 15.74 11.53 -3.03
CA HIS A 134 16.64 10.74 -2.19
C HIS A 134 17.50 9.78 -3.01
N ASP A 135 18.74 10.21 -3.28
CA ASP A 135 19.61 9.62 -4.29
C ASP A 135 20.76 8.76 -3.73
N LEU A 136 20.84 8.53 -2.41
CA LEU A 136 22.12 8.16 -1.78
C LEU A 136 22.25 6.71 -1.28
N ASN A 137 21.20 5.91 -1.28
CA ASN A 137 21.33 4.52 -0.86
C ASN A 137 22.07 3.63 -1.88
N SER A 138 22.99 2.82 -1.34
CA SER A 138 23.57 1.69 -2.09
C SER A 138 22.45 0.72 -2.49
N THR A 139 22.42 0.33 -3.76
CA THR A 139 21.53 -0.69 -4.35
C THR A 139 21.35 -1.94 -3.47
N ALA A 140 22.39 -2.32 -2.72
CA ALA A 140 22.37 -3.47 -1.81
C ALA A 140 21.52 -3.26 -0.55
N ALA A 141 21.51 -2.06 0.03
CA ALA A 141 20.73 -1.75 1.24
C ALA A 141 19.23 -1.66 0.93
N GLU A 142 18.88 -1.01 -0.18
CA GLU A 142 17.51 -0.98 -0.71
C GLU A 142 17.00 -2.41 -0.93
N ARG A 143 17.80 -3.25 -1.58
CA ARG A 143 17.44 -4.65 -1.82
C ARG A 143 17.23 -5.45 -0.54
N ALA A 144 18.14 -5.35 0.43
CA ALA A 144 17.99 -6.04 1.71
C ALA A 144 16.72 -5.59 2.46
N TYR A 145 16.37 -4.31 2.36
CA TYR A 145 15.15 -3.79 2.94
C TYR A 145 13.89 -4.30 2.22
N ILE A 146 13.89 -4.31 0.88
CA ILE A 146 12.79 -4.90 0.07
C ILE A 146 12.60 -6.38 0.43
N ASP A 147 13.67 -7.15 0.55
CA ASP A 147 13.61 -8.56 0.93
C ASP A 147 12.93 -8.74 2.30
N ALA A 148 13.27 -7.87 3.27
CA ALA A 148 12.65 -7.86 4.59
C ALA A 148 11.16 -7.47 4.54
N VAL A 149 10.79 -6.48 3.73
CA VAL A 149 9.39 -6.08 3.50
C VAL A 149 8.59 -7.22 2.87
N MET A 150 9.11 -7.84 1.81
CA MET A 150 8.44 -8.94 1.13
C MET A 150 8.24 -10.14 2.05
N ALA A 151 9.19 -10.43 2.93
CA ALA A 151 9.03 -11.46 3.96
C ALA A 151 7.91 -11.15 4.97
N LEU A 152 7.61 -9.87 5.23
CA LEU A 152 6.45 -9.47 6.05
C LEU A 152 5.13 -9.57 5.30
N LEU A 153 5.14 -9.28 4.00
CA LEU A 153 3.93 -9.28 3.18
C LEU A 153 3.52 -10.70 2.76
N ASP A 154 4.48 -11.62 2.63
CA ASP A 154 4.28 -12.99 2.15
C ASP A 154 3.14 -13.77 2.84
N PRO A 155 3.02 -13.76 4.18
CA PRO A 155 1.92 -14.44 4.88
C PRO A 155 0.53 -13.87 4.52
N HIS A 156 0.46 -12.65 3.98
CA HIS A 156 -0.77 -11.95 3.65
C HIS A 156 -1.10 -12.00 2.14
N LYS A 157 -0.37 -12.77 1.33
CA LYS A 157 -0.54 -12.87 -0.14
C LYS A 157 -1.97 -13.11 -0.62
N GLN A 158 -2.77 -13.88 0.13
CA GLN A 158 -4.18 -14.14 -0.20
C GLN A 158 -5.05 -12.88 -0.14
N ARG A 159 -4.60 -11.85 0.59
CA ARG A 159 -5.30 -10.59 0.77
C ARG A 159 -4.85 -9.52 -0.22
N TRP A 160 -3.83 -9.77 -1.06
CA TRP A 160 -3.35 -8.74 -1.97
C TRP A 160 -4.40 -8.47 -3.05
N GLY A 161 -4.91 -7.24 -3.11
CA GLY A 161 -5.81 -6.74 -4.16
C GLY A 161 -5.02 -6.11 -5.31
N SER A 162 -4.05 -5.25 -4.97
CA SER A 162 -3.09 -4.69 -5.90
C SER A 162 -1.68 -4.62 -5.33
N LEU A 163 -0.70 -4.67 -6.21
CA LEU A 163 0.72 -4.48 -5.88
C LEU A 163 1.33 -3.53 -6.91
N HIS A 164 1.81 -2.38 -6.44
CA HIS A 164 2.58 -1.42 -7.21
C HIS A 164 4.00 -1.34 -6.63
N ILE A 165 5.00 -1.47 -7.49
CA ILE A 165 6.41 -1.42 -7.13
C ILE A 165 7.09 -0.45 -8.08
N ASP A 166 7.61 0.65 -7.55
CA ASP A 166 8.40 1.66 -8.28
C ASP A 166 9.78 1.77 -7.64
N LEU A 167 10.80 1.28 -8.35
CA LEU A 167 12.18 1.14 -7.84
C LEU A 167 13.21 1.68 -8.82
N ARG A 168 14.32 2.24 -8.31
CA ARG A 168 15.44 2.68 -9.16
C ARG A 168 16.24 1.49 -9.70
N THR A 169 16.47 0.52 -8.82
CA THR A 169 17.30 -0.65 -9.11
C THR A 169 16.59 -1.60 -10.07
N SER A 170 17.28 -1.97 -11.15
CA SER A 170 16.89 -3.08 -12.01
C SER A 170 16.74 -4.35 -11.16
N LEU A 171 15.58 -5.03 -11.23
CA LEU A 171 15.36 -6.35 -10.60
C LEU A 171 16.14 -7.44 -11.38
N GLU A 172 17.42 -7.19 -11.67
CA GLU A 172 18.30 -7.80 -12.68
C GLU A 172 18.75 -9.24 -12.37
N SER A 173 18.26 -9.80 -11.29
CA SER A 173 18.61 -11.12 -10.76
C SER A 173 17.34 -11.65 -10.11
N PRO A 174 17.04 -12.96 -10.12
CA PRO A 174 15.81 -13.46 -9.50
C PRO A 174 15.85 -13.15 -8.02
N SER A 175 15.20 -12.06 -7.67
CA SER A 175 15.12 -11.52 -6.34
C SER A 175 13.70 -11.80 -5.85
N PRO A 176 13.50 -11.90 -4.54
CA PRO A 176 12.57 -12.80 -3.86
C PRO A 176 11.09 -12.44 -4.01
N ILE A 177 10.74 -11.53 -4.91
CA ILE A 177 9.41 -11.51 -5.53
C ILE A 177 9.25 -12.71 -6.48
N THR A 178 9.68 -13.89 -6.03
CA THR A 178 8.86 -15.06 -6.28
C THR A 178 7.49 -14.75 -5.69
N LEU A 179 6.66 -14.16 -6.54
CA LEU A 179 5.21 -14.35 -6.53
C LEU A 179 4.87 -15.84 -6.78
N ASN A 180 5.78 -16.76 -6.47
CA ASN A 180 5.48 -18.14 -6.21
C ASN A 180 4.56 -18.16 -5.00
N GLY A 181 3.48 -18.90 -5.16
CA GLY A 181 2.35 -18.85 -4.27
C GLY A 181 1.12 -18.30 -4.98
N ASP A 182 0.01 -18.45 -4.30
CA ASP A 182 -1.31 -18.22 -4.84
C ASP A 182 -1.78 -16.83 -4.43
N ALA A 183 -1.53 -15.81 -5.25
CA ALA A 183 -2.12 -14.48 -5.05
C ALA A 183 -3.49 -14.42 -5.74
N HIS A 184 -4.43 -15.28 -5.30
CA HIS A 184 -5.72 -15.49 -5.96
C HIS A 184 -6.58 -14.24 -6.07
N SER A 185 -6.37 -13.29 -5.16
CA SER A 185 -7.11 -12.05 -5.06
C SER A 185 -6.45 -10.88 -5.79
N LEU A 186 -5.23 -11.07 -6.33
CA LEU A 186 -4.50 -10.00 -6.98
C LEU A 186 -5.16 -9.64 -8.31
N VAL A 187 -5.63 -8.41 -8.41
CA VAL A 187 -6.32 -7.87 -9.58
C VAL A 187 -5.41 -6.96 -10.41
N ALA A 188 -4.46 -6.27 -9.78
CA ALA A 188 -3.53 -5.38 -10.46
C ALA A 188 -2.10 -5.59 -9.98
N LEU A 189 -1.18 -5.71 -10.93
CA LEU A 189 0.26 -5.73 -10.69
C LEU A 189 0.91 -4.67 -11.58
N ASN A 190 1.61 -3.71 -10.96
CA ASN A 190 2.46 -2.77 -11.67
C ASN A 190 3.87 -2.82 -11.08
N ILE A 191 4.86 -3.05 -11.95
CA ILE A 191 6.27 -2.98 -11.60
C ILE A 191 6.93 -2.00 -12.57
N ASP A 192 7.50 -0.93 -12.04
CA ASP A 192 8.25 0.08 -12.77
C ASP A 192 9.69 0.13 -12.25
N SER A 193 10.65 0.11 -13.17
CA SER A 193 12.08 0.21 -12.88
C SER A 193 12.77 1.21 -13.80
N THR A 194 13.64 2.04 -13.24
CA THR A 194 14.26 3.19 -13.96
C THR A 194 15.60 2.85 -14.62
N GLU A 195 16.25 1.74 -14.29
CA GLU A 195 17.53 1.34 -14.89
C GLU A 195 17.34 0.58 -16.21
N ASP A 196 18.11 0.95 -17.24
CA ASP A 196 18.21 0.22 -18.51
C ASP A 196 18.82 -1.16 -18.24
N ALA A 197 17.96 -2.17 -18.06
CA ALA A 197 18.40 -3.53 -17.74
C ALA A 197 19.44 -4.03 -18.76
N ASN A 198 20.68 -4.21 -18.33
CA ASN A 198 21.73 -4.74 -19.21
C ASN A 198 21.56 -6.26 -19.32
N ILE A 199 21.18 -6.70 -20.51
CA ILE A 199 20.65 -8.03 -20.78
C ILE A 199 21.73 -9.09 -20.62
N GLN A 200 21.64 -9.92 -19.58
CA GLN A 200 22.16 -11.29 -19.59
C GLN A 200 21.42 -12.21 -18.61
N ASN A 201 20.56 -13.08 -19.17
CA ASN A 201 19.96 -14.26 -18.53
C ASN A 201 19.32 -14.08 -17.15
N SER A 202 18.21 -13.34 -17.09
CA SER A 202 17.32 -13.37 -15.94
C SER A 202 16.38 -14.60 -15.98
N PRO A 203 16.29 -15.39 -14.91
CA PRO A 203 15.36 -16.50 -14.81
C PRO A 203 13.93 -16.00 -14.62
N GLY A 204 12.97 -16.76 -15.14
CA GLY A 204 11.59 -16.32 -15.33
C GLY A 204 10.78 -16.09 -14.05
N PHE A 205 9.83 -15.16 -14.15
CA PHE A 205 8.78 -14.98 -13.16
C PHE A 205 7.66 -16.01 -13.40
N CYS A 206 7.25 -16.75 -12.37
CA CYS A 206 6.05 -17.59 -12.43
C CYS A 206 5.01 -16.95 -11.51
N PHE A 207 3.86 -16.56 -12.06
CA PHE A 207 2.80 -15.89 -11.32
C PHE A 207 1.47 -16.63 -11.50
N HIS A 208 0.84 -17.03 -10.39
CA HIS A 208 -0.51 -17.59 -10.39
C HIS A 208 -1.48 -16.58 -9.75
N GLY A 209 -2.14 -15.79 -10.60
CA GLY A 209 -3.16 -14.81 -10.22
C GLY A 209 -4.38 -14.94 -11.12
N PRO A 210 -5.31 -15.86 -10.84
CA PRO A 210 -6.49 -16.09 -11.69
C PRO A 210 -7.39 -14.86 -11.84
N GLN A 211 -7.32 -13.90 -10.90
CA GLN A 211 -8.08 -12.65 -10.94
C GLN A 211 -7.30 -11.46 -11.53
N LEU A 212 -6.08 -11.65 -12.04
CA LEU A 212 -5.28 -10.55 -12.56
C LEU A 212 -5.94 -9.93 -13.80
N LEU A 213 -6.27 -8.64 -13.72
CA LEU A 213 -6.90 -7.85 -14.78
C LEU A 213 -5.97 -6.79 -15.37
N LYS A 214 -5.04 -6.26 -14.56
CA LYS A 214 -4.06 -5.25 -14.98
C LYS A 214 -2.66 -5.74 -14.70
N LEU A 215 -1.80 -5.71 -15.72
CA LEU A 215 -0.38 -6.05 -15.61
C LEU A 215 0.43 -4.99 -16.35
N HIS A 216 1.29 -4.30 -15.62
CA HIS A 216 2.27 -3.36 -16.16
C HIS A 216 3.67 -3.76 -15.66
N MET A 217 4.63 -3.75 -16.57
CA MET A 217 6.03 -4.09 -16.30
C MET A 217 6.91 -3.12 -17.11
N GLY A 218 7.22 -1.96 -16.53
CA GLY A 218 8.15 -0.97 -17.06
C GLY A 218 9.59 -1.28 -16.62
N GLY A 219 10.56 -1.09 -17.51
CA GLY A 219 12.00 -1.27 -17.19
C GLY A 219 12.47 -2.72 -17.02
N LEU A 220 11.58 -3.72 -17.03
CA LEU A 220 11.94 -5.13 -16.94
C LEU A 220 12.06 -5.79 -18.32
N ALA A 221 13.12 -6.57 -18.52
CA ALA A 221 13.25 -7.46 -19.68
C ALA A 221 12.28 -8.64 -19.55
N VAL A 222 11.01 -8.45 -19.95
CA VAL A 222 10.00 -9.50 -19.94
C VAL A 222 10.26 -10.46 -21.12
N SER A 223 10.89 -11.60 -20.86
CA SER A 223 10.90 -12.68 -21.86
C SER A 223 9.47 -13.20 -22.03
N ARG A 224 8.99 -13.22 -23.28
CA ARG A 224 7.62 -13.62 -23.69
C ARG A 224 7.18 -15.02 -23.26
N HIS A 225 8.07 -15.82 -22.67
CA HIS A 225 7.83 -17.22 -22.31
C HIS A 225 7.16 -17.43 -20.94
N TYR A 226 6.94 -16.36 -20.17
CA TYR A 226 6.61 -16.47 -18.74
C TYR A 226 5.19 -16.05 -18.33
N LEU A 227 4.36 -15.62 -19.28
CA LEU A 227 2.94 -15.36 -19.05
C LEU A 227 2.13 -16.61 -19.43
N VAL A 228 2.07 -17.59 -18.54
CA VAL A 228 1.02 -18.62 -18.63
C VAL A 228 -0.23 -18.03 -18.00
N MET A 229 -0.93 -17.19 -18.77
CA MET A 229 -2.32 -16.85 -18.43
C MET A 229 -3.13 -18.14 -18.50
N PRO A 230 -3.84 -18.55 -17.43
CA PRO A 230 -4.69 -19.71 -17.51
C PRO A 230 -5.70 -19.50 -18.64
N LYS A 231 -5.69 -20.38 -19.64
CA LYS A 231 -6.72 -20.41 -20.66
C LYS A 231 -8.05 -20.55 -19.91
N ARG A 232 -8.94 -19.56 -20.03
CA ARG A 232 -10.33 -19.71 -19.59
C ARG A 232 -10.89 -20.91 -20.35
N SER A 233 -11.03 -22.03 -19.65
CA SER A 233 -11.77 -23.19 -20.14
C SER A 233 -13.22 -22.73 -20.29
N LEU A 234 -13.64 -22.53 -21.53
CA LEU A 234 -15.05 -22.38 -21.86
C LEU A 234 -15.70 -23.75 -21.63
N LEU A 235 -16.46 -23.87 -20.56
CA LEU A 235 -17.50 -24.89 -20.39
C LEU A 235 -18.85 -24.16 -20.30
#